data_AF-W2R7W9-F1
#
_entry.id   AF-W2R7W9-F1
#
_cell.length_a   1.000
_cell.length_b   1.000
_cell.length_c   1.000
_cell.angle_alpha   90.00
_cell.angle_beta   90.00
_cell.angle_gamma   90.00
#
_symmetry.space_group_name_H-M   'P 1'
#
loop_
_entity.id
_entity.type
_entity.pdbx_description
1 polymer ?
#
loop_
_entity_poly.entity_id
_entity_poly.type
_entity_poly.pdbx_seq_one_letter_code
_entity_poly.pdbx_strand_id
1 'polypeptide(L)'
;MLKAQLLALVPLSLLLGVPLGILKERLRKHSFKRWLLALVPLALAPLLSARDGAVLAGSYLVGRVLGASLVGVGLTGGIATGKSTVSNAFREAGAVIVDADVMAREIVMPGRGAYKEIVRCFGTEVLNEDDATINRAKLGAIIFSDPTQRKKLNSATHKYIIWEMFKQLVYQRLVCRKRLVVFDAPLLFETKLLEYFCYPTIVVACSEKNELERLMKRDNMKQEGAEKRIKSQMSLREKVVKADLVIQNDGSLDDLLIRTRETLERTAYLVGASSELQFAKNLQ
;
A
#
# COMPACT_ATOMS: atom_id res chain seq x y z
N MET A 1 0.10 30.27 -31.92
CA MET A 1 -0.53 30.41 -30.58
C MET A 1 -1.38 29.18 -30.19
N LEU A 2 -2.30 28.68 -31.03
CA LEU A 2 -3.18 27.52 -30.74
C LEU A 2 -2.47 26.23 -30.29
N LYS A 3 -1.35 25.85 -30.92
CA LYS A 3 -0.58 24.64 -30.53
C LYS A 3 -0.01 24.74 -29.11
N ALA A 4 0.38 25.94 -28.67
CA ALA A 4 0.97 26.17 -27.35
C ALA A 4 -0.08 26.05 -26.23
N GLN A 5 -1.31 26.52 -26.48
CA GLN A 5 -2.42 26.35 -25.53
C GLN A 5 -2.82 24.88 -25.37
N LEU A 6 -2.92 24.13 -26.47
CA LEU A 6 -3.18 22.68 -26.44
C LEU A 6 -2.07 21.88 -25.75
N LEU A 7 -0.80 22.25 -25.99
CA LEU A 7 0.37 21.65 -25.34
C LEU A 7 0.38 21.89 -23.82
N ALA A 8 -0.20 22.99 -23.34
CA ALA A 8 -0.32 23.28 -21.91
C ALA A 8 -1.57 22.64 -21.26
N LEU A 9 -2.69 22.57 -21.99
CA LEU A 9 -3.98 22.09 -21.49
C LEU A 9 -3.98 20.60 -21.13
N VAL A 10 -3.37 19.75 -21.96
CA VAL A 10 -3.32 18.29 -21.75
C VAL A 10 -2.55 17.89 -20.48
N PRO A 11 -1.32 18.37 -20.24
CA PRO A 11 -0.62 18.05 -18.99
C PRO A 11 -1.34 18.62 -17.77
N LEU A 12 -1.94 19.82 -17.87
CA LEU A 12 -2.69 20.42 -16.77
C LEU A 12 -3.94 19.63 -16.39
N SER A 13 -4.72 19.18 -17.38
CA SER A 13 -5.93 18.38 -17.15
C SER A 13 -5.62 16.97 -16.65
N LEU A 14 -4.51 16.34 -17.09
CA LEU A 14 -4.01 15.09 -16.54
C LEU A 14 -3.58 15.26 -15.07
N LEU A 15 -2.86 16.34 -14.78
CA LEU A 15 -2.39 16.68 -13.42
C LEU A 15 -3.56 16.94 -12.46
N LEU A 16 -4.68 17.47 -12.96
CA LEU A 16 -5.94 17.57 -12.21
C LEU A 16 -6.70 16.24 -12.14
N GLY A 17 -6.72 15.47 -13.23
CA GLY A 17 -7.48 14.23 -13.34
C GLY A 17 -6.94 13.11 -12.44
N VAL A 18 -5.62 12.94 -12.35
CA VAL A 18 -4.99 11.83 -11.60
C VAL A 18 -5.29 11.90 -10.09
N PRO A 19 -5.06 13.01 -9.37
CA PRO A 19 -5.40 13.12 -7.95
C PRO A 19 -6.90 12.93 -7.70
N LEU A 20 -7.76 13.43 -8.60
CA LEU A 20 -9.20 13.26 -8.49
C LEU A 20 -9.66 11.83 -8.79
N GLY A 21 -8.93 11.09 -9.63
CA GLY A 21 -9.11 9.65 -9.82
C GLY A 21 -8.81 8.85 -8.55
N ILE A 22 -7.72 9.18 -7.86
CA ILE A 22 -7.36 8.57 -6.58
C ILE A 22 -8.41 8.90 -5.51
N LEU A 23 -8.79 10.17 -5.39
CA LEU A 23 -9.78 10.63 -4.43
C LEU A 23 -11.16 9.99 -4.67
N LYS A 24 -11.53 9.77 -5.93
CA LYS A 24 -12.79 9.12 -6.32
C LYS A 24 -12.91 7.71 -5.74
N GLU A 25 -11.83 6.94 -5.68
CA GLU A 25 -11.88 5.58 -5.13
C GLU A 25 -12.18 5.58 -3.64
N ARG A 26 -11.64 6.57 -2.90
CA ARG A 26 -11.96 6.77 -1.47
C ARG A 26 -13.40 7.22 -1.20
N LEU A 27 -14.09 7.75 -2.20
CA LEU A 27 -15.48 8.20 -2.05
C LEU A 27 -16.46 7.04 -2.30
N ARG A 28 -17.47 6.91 -1.43
CA ARG A 28 -18.55 5.92 -1.60
C ARG A 28 -19.10 5.94 -3.04
N LYS A 29 -19.34 4.75 -3.61
CA LYS A 29 -19.78 4.56 -5.01
C LYS A 29 -20.98 5.44 -5.43
N HIS A 30 -21.82 5.88 -4.48
CA HIS A 30 -23.01 6.72 -4.71
C HIS A 30 -23.00 8.08 -3.98
N SER A 31 -21.84 8.59 -3.55
CA SER A 31 -21.81 9.91 -2.89
C SER A 31 -21.98 11.05 -3.91
N PHE A 32 -22.79 12.05 -3.58
CA PHE A 32 -22.91 13.31 -4.34
C PHE A 32 -21.54 13.93 -4.68
N LYS A 33 -20.57 13.83 -3.76
CA LYS A 33 -19.18 14.30 -3.96
C LYS A 33 -18.50 13.61 -5.14
N ARG A 34 -18.78 12.33 -5.39
CA ARG A 34 -18.22 11.54 -6.50
C ARG A 34 -18.76 12.01 -7.85
N TRP A 35 -20.01 12.47 -7.89
CA TRP A 35 -20.64 13.07 -9.07
C TRP A 35 -20.11 14.49 -9.31
N LEU A 36 -19.98 15.30 -8.25
CA LEU A 36 -19.42 16.65 -8.33
C LEU A 36 -18.00 16.66 -8.93
N LEU A 37 -17.14 15.73 -8.53
CA LEU A 37 -15.81 15.58 -9.11
C LEU A 37 -15.86 15.27 -10.61
N ALA A 38 -16.88 14.55 -11.10
CA ALA A 38 -17.01 14.25 -12.53
C ALA A 38 -17.36 15.47 -13.38
N LEU A 39 -17.92 16.53 -12.77
CA LEU A 39 -18.36 17.74 -13.46
C LEU A 39 -17.29 18.84 -13.53
N VAL A 40 -16.12 18.65 -12.93
CA VAL A 40 -15.03 19.64 -12.95
C VAL A 40 -14.68 20.15 -14.37
N PRO A 41 -14.59 19.29 -15.41
CA PRO A 41 -14.37 19.76 -16.78
C PRO A 41 -15.52 20.62 -17.33
N LEU A 42 -16.75 20.31 -16.93
CA LEU A 42 -17.96 20.99 -17.40
C LEU A 42 -18.04 22.42 -16.88
N ALA A 43 -17.51 22.68 -15.68
CA ALA A 43 -17.43 24.02 -15.12
C ALA A 43 -16.42 24.92 -15.85
N LEU A 44 -15.38 24.34 -16.44
CA LEU A 44 -14.33 25.06 -17.17
C LEU A 44 -14.61 25.16 -18.68
N ALA A 45 -15.51 24.33 -19.20
CA ALA A 45 -15.87 24.30 -20.63
C ALA A 45 -16.35 25.64 -21.20
N PRO A 46 -17.14 26.48 -20.49
CA PRO A 46 -17.60 27.78 -21.01
C PRO A 46 -16.48 28.82 -21.22
N LEU A 47 -15.31 28.61 -20.60
CA LEU A 47 -14.16 29.50 -20.71
C LEU A 47 -13.25 29.17 -21.90
N LEU A 48 -13.58 28.13 -22.67
CA LEU A 48 -12.74 27.55 -23.70
C LEU A 48 -13.49 27.42 -25.03
N SER A 49 -12.72 27.36 -26.13
CA SER A 49 -13.30 26.98 -27.42
C SER A 49 -13.85 25.54 -27.36
N ALA A 50 -14.84 25.20 -28.19
CA ALA A 50 -15.42 23.86 -28.22
C ALA A 50 -14.36 22.75 -28.40
N ARG A 51 -13.32 23.02 -29.21
CA ARG A 51 -12.20 22.09 -29.44
C ARG A 51 -11.34 21.92 -28.19
N ASP A 52 -11.01 23.02 -27.51
CA ASP A 52 -10.16 23.00 -26.33
C ASP A 52 -10.90 22.40 -25.12
N GLY A 53 -12.21 22.66 -25.00
CA GLY A 53 -13.08 22.02 -24.02
C GLY A 53 -13.16 20.50 -24.20
N ALA A 54 -13.26 20.02 -25.44
CA ALA A 54 -13.24 18.59 -25.73
C ALA A 54 -11.90 17.93 -25.36
N VAL A 55 -10.78 18.59 -25.69
CA VAL A 55 -9.44 18.09 -25.32
C VAL A 55 -9.26 18.07 -23.80
N LEU A 56 -9.68 19.12 -23.09
CA LEU A 56 -9.63 19.19 -21.63
C LEU A 56 -10.48 18.08 -20.99
N ALA A 57 -11.70 17.87 -21.46
CA ALA A 57 -12.58 16.81 -20.94
C ALA A 57 -12.02 15.41 -21.19
N GLY A 58 -11.49 15.14 -22.39
CA GLY A 58 -10.91 13.85 -22.75
C GLY A 58 -9.65 13.52 -21.93
N SER A 59 -8.71 14.45 -21.87
CA SER A 59 -7.46 14.30 -21.10
C SER A 59 -7.72 14.24 -19.59
N TYR A 60 -8.70 14.98 -19.07
CA TYR A 60 -9.16 14.85 -17.69
C TYR A 60 -9.72 13.45 -17.39
N LEU A 61 -10.56 12.90 -18.28
CA LEU A 61 -11.13 11.57 -18.12
C LEU A 61 -10.05 10.50 -18.10
N VAL A 62 -9.06 10.61 -18.99
CA VAL A 62 -7.87 9.75 -19.00
C VAL A 62 -7.13 9.87 -17.66
N GLY A 63 -6.87 11.09 -17.19
CA GLY A 63 -6.23 11.34 -15.90
C GLY A 63 -6.98 10.67 -14.75
N ARG A 64 -8.32 10.76 -14.72
CA ARG A 64 -9.14 10.10 -13.69
C ARG A 64 -9.07 8.58 -13.74
N VAL A 65 -9.09 7.99 -14.93
CA VAL A 65 -8.99 6.54 -15.10
C VAL A 65 -7.61 6.05 -14.67
N LEU A 66 -6.56 6.78 -15.04
CA LEU A 66 -5.20 6.53 -14.58
C LEU A 66 -5.13 6.63 -13.06
N GLY A 67 -5.58 7.73 -12.47
CA GLY A 67 -5.60 7.91 -11.01
C GLY A 67 -6.33 6.80 -10.26
N ALA A 68 -7.50 6.37 -10.73
CA ALA A 68 -8.23 5.26 -10.13
C ALA A 68 -7.50 3.91 -10.28
N SER A 69 -6.65 3.77 -11.30
CA SER A 69 -5.81 2.60 -11.52
C SER A 69 -4.53 2.60 -10.67
N LEU A 70 -4.20 3.74 -10.06
CA LEU A 70 -3.04 3.92 -9.18
C LEU A 70 -3.39 3.74 -7.69
N VAL A 71 -4.51 3.09 -7.40
CA VAL A 71 -4.96 2.75 -6.05
C VAL A 71 -4.93 1.24 -5.87
N GLY A 72 -4.19 0.78 -4.86
CA GLY A 72 -4.14 -0.62 -4.45
C GLY A 72 -5.03 -0.89 -3.23
N VAL A 73 -5.29 -2.15 -2.91
CA VAL A 73 -5.90 -2.54 -1.63
C VAL A 73 -4.80 -2.51 -0.55
N GLY A 74 -5.04 -1.89 0.59
CA GLY A 74 -4.08 -1.92 1.70
C GLY A 74 -4.34 -3.10 2.62
N LEU A 75 -3.33 -3.91 2.92
CA LEU A 75 -3.38 -4.93 3.99
C LEU A 75 -2.34 -4.60 5.05
N THR A 76 -2.80 -4.44 6.28
CA THR A 76 -1.94 -4.14 7.43
C THR A 76 -2.43 -4.86 8.68
N GLY A 77 -1.68 -4.74 9.77
CA GLY A 77 -1.98 -5.39 11.04
C GLY A 77 -0.93 -5.09 12.09
N GLY A 78 -1.25 -5.42 13.34
CA GLY A 78 -0.29 -5.45 14.45
C GLY A 78 0.70 -6.59 14.30
N ILE A 79 1.70 -6.62 15.17
CA ILE A 79 2.69 -7.71 15.18
C ILE A 79 1.98 -9.00 15.60
N ALA A 80 2.29 -10.14 14.98
CA ALA A 80 1.71 -11.44 15.36
C ALA A 80 0.16 -11.52 15.30
N THR A 81 -0.50 -10.63 14.55
CA THR A 81 -1.96 -10.62 14.34
C THR A 81 -2.46 -11.63 13.30
N GLY A 82 -1.58 -12.33 12.58
CA GLY A 82 -1.96 -13.29 11.53
C GLY A 82 -2.05 -12.69 10.11
N LYS A 83 -1.55 -11.46 9.90
CA LYS A 83 -1.48 -10.80 8.58
C LYS A 83 -0.89 -11.69 7.47
N SER A 84 0.19 -12.41 7.75
CA SER A 84 0.82 -13.30 6.76
C SER A 84 -0.11 -14.44 6.32
N THR A 85 -0.92 -14.99 7.24
CA THR A 85 -1.92 -16.01 6.92
C THR A 85 -3.00 -15.43 6.01
N VAL A 86 -3.51 -14.24 6.32
CA VAL A 86 -4.49 -13.52 5.49
C VAL A 86 -3.92 -13.20 4.10
N SER A 87 -2.69 -12.69 4.05
CA SER A 87 -1.95 -12.36 2.82
C SER A 87 -1.78 -13.59 1.92
N ASN A 88 -1.47 -14.75 2.50
CA ASN A 88 -1.39 -16.01 1.77
C ASN A 88 -2.74 -16.47 1.24
N ALA A 89 -3.79 -16.45 2.06
CA ALA A 89 -5.14 -16.82 1.63
C ALA A 89 -5.66 -15.90 0.51
N PHE A 90 -5.34 -14.60 0.54
CA PHE A 90 -5.67 -13.67 -0.54
C PHE A 90 -4.92 -14.05 -1.83
N ARG A 91 -3.63 -14.40 -1.74
CA ARG A 91 -2.82 -14.85 -2.87
C ARG A 91 -3.40 -16.11 -3.51
N GLU A 92 -3.77 -17.10 -2.71
CA GLU A 92 -4.37 -18.36 -3.16
C GLU A 92 -5.72 -18.13 -3.86
N ALA A 93 -6.49 -17.15 -3.40
CA ALA A 93 -7.74 -16.75 -4.02
C ALA A 93 -7.57 -15.83 -5.26
N GLY A 94 -6.34 -15.64 -5.77
CA GLY A 94 -6.06 -14.95 -7.02
C GLY A 94 -5.67 -13.47 -6.90
N ALA A 95 -5.55 -12.93 -5.68
CA ALA A 95 -5.05 -11.57 -5.47
C ALA A 95 -3.54 -11.48 -5.74
N VAL A 96 -3.11 -10.36 -6.32
CA VAL A 96 -1.68 -10.07 -6.46
C VAL A 96 -1.18 -9.38 -5.19
N ILE A 97 -0.30 -10.04 -4.46
CA ILE A 97 0.29 -9.47 -3.23
C ILE A 97 1.61 -8.78 -3.57
N VAL A 98 1.71 -7.49 -3.23
CA VAL A 98 2.93 -6.68 -3.25
C VAL A 98 3.39 -6.51 -1.80
N ASP A 99 4.40 -7.28 -1.41
CA ASP A 99 4.91 -7.32 -0.03
C ASP A 99 6.00 -6.26 0.19
N ALA A 100 5.72 -5.29 1.06
CA ALA A 100 6.65 -4.20 1.37
C ALA A 100 7.92 -4.69 2.07
N ASP A 101 7.85 -5.75 2.88
CA ASP A 101 9.02 -6.30 3.58
C ASP A 101 9.94 -7.02 2.60
N VAL A 102 9.39 -7.72 1.61
CA VAL A 102 10.18 -8.32 0.51
C VAL A 102 10.85 -7.22 -0.30
N MET A 103 10.09 -6.20 -0.71
CA MET A 103 10.65 -5.06 -1.45
C MET A 103 11.76 -4.36 -0.68
N ALA A 104 11.58 -4.13 0.62
CA ALA A 104 12.60 -3.51 1.48
C ALA A 104 13.92 -4.29 1.50
N ARG A 105 13.89 -5.61 1.32
CA ARG A 105 15.09 -6.45 1.23
C ARG A 105 15.75 -6.37 -0.14
N GLU A 106 14.96 -6.28 -1.21
CA GLU A 106 15.48 -6.25 -2.58
C GLU A 106 16.10 -4.91 -2.96
N ILE A 107 15.51 -3.79 -2.50
CA ILE A 107 15.99 -2.43 -2.86
C ILE A 107 17.33 -2.08 -2.22
N VAL A 108 17.75 -2.83 -1.19
CA VAL A 108 19.04 -2.63 -0.50
C VAL A 108 20.11 -3.59 -1.00
N MET A 109 19.83 -4.38 -2.05
CA MET A 109 20.86 -5.20 -2.69
C MET A 109 21.90 -4.31 -3.40
N PRO A 110 23.16 -4.78 -3.53
CA PRO A 110 24.22 -4.05 -4.23
C PRO A 110 23.76 -3.55 -5.61
N GLY A 111 24.17 -2.33 -5.95
CA GLY A 111 23.80 -1.66 -7.21
C GLY A 111 22.44 -0.94 -7.20
N ARG A 112 21.57 -1.20 -6.23
CA ARG A 112 20.28 -0.50 -6.10
C ARG A 112 20.41 0.89 -5.49
N GLY A 113 19.39 1.73 -5.69
CA GLY A 113 19.37 3.11 -5.22
C GLY A 113 19.38 3.24 -3.69
N ALA A 114 18.63 2.38 -2.98
CA ALA A 114 18.60 2.44 -1.52
C ALA A 114 19.91 1.97 -0.89
N TYR A 115 20.56 0.95 -1.48
CA TYR A 115 21.90 0.52 -1.09
C TYR A 115 22.91 1.69 -1.12
N LYS A 116 22.99 2.41 -2.24
CA LYS A 116 23.89 3.56 -2.39
C LYS A 116 23.60 4.65 -1.35
N GLU A 117 22.33 4.92 -1.09
CA GLU A 117 21.91 5.93 -0.11
C GLU A 117 22.26 5.52 1.33
N ILE A 118 22.14 4.23 1.66
CA ILE A 118 22.52 3.67 2.97
C ILE A 118 24.03 3.82 3.17
N VAL A 119 24.84 3.37 2.21
CA VAL A 119 26.31 3.48 2.28
C VAL A 119 26.75 4.93 2.39
N ARG A 120 26.09 5.86 1.69
CA ARG A 120 26.37 7.30 1.84
C ARG A 120 26.04 7.82 3.24
N CYS A 121 25.01 7.29 3.88
CA CYS A 121 24.52 7.77 5.17
C CYS A 121 25.25 7.17 6.38
N PHE A 122 25.70 5.92 6.26
CA PHE A 122 26.22 5.07 7.34
C PHE A 122 27.59 4.48 7.03
N GLY A 123 28.25 4.97 5.97
CA GLY A 123 29.56 4.53 5.53
C GLY A 123 29.61 3.08 5.04
N THR A 124 30.82 2.59 4.78
CA THR A 124 31.07 1.21 4.32
C THR A 124 31.17 0.23 5.49
N GLU A 125 31.24 0.71 6.73
CA GLU A 125 31.30 -0.11 7.95
C GLU A 125 30.04 -0.96 8.17
N VAL A 126 28.92 -0.55 7.58
CA VAL A 126 27.65 -1.30 7.61
C VAL A 126 27.57 -2.36 6.50
N LEU A 127 28.65 -2.60 5.75
CA LEU A 127 28.73 -3.66 4.75
C LEU A 127 29.32 -4.94 5.34
N ASN A 128 28.93 -6.06 4.74
CA ASN A 128 29.64 -7.33 4.90
C ASN A 128 30.93 -7.28 4.09
N GLU A 129 31.99 -7.85 4.64
CA GLU A 129 33.33 -7.84 4.03
C GLU A 129 33.38 -8.75 2.78
N ASP A 130 32.61 -9.84 2.78
CA ASP A 130 32.70 -10.87 1.75
C ASP A 130 32.03 -10.50 0.42
N ASP A 131 30.85 -9.87 0.48
CA ASP A 131 29.97 -9.65 -0.69
C ASP A 131 29.51 -8.20 -0.84
N ALA A 132 30.02 -7.30 0.01
CA ALA A 132 29.63 -5.90 0.09
C ALA A 132 28.11 -5.68 0.26
N THR A 133 27.34 -6.67 0.73
CA THR A 133 25.91 -6.48 1.06
C THR A 133 25.74 -5.77 2.40
N ILE A 134 24.55 -5.22 2.67
CA ILE A 134 24.28 -4.55 3.96
C ILE A 134 24.32 -5.59 5.10
N ASN A 135 25.21 -5.39 6.06
CA ASN A 135 25.22 -6.11 7.33
C ASN A 135 24.06 -5.64 8.21
N ARG A 136 22.98 -6.40 8.21
CA ARG A 136 21.75 -6.07 8.96
C ARG A 136 21.94 -6.04 10.47
N ALA A 137 22.86 -6.84 11.00
CA ALA A 137 23.13 -6.86 12.44
C ALA A 137 23.82 -5.56 12.87
N LYS A 138 24.87 -5.14 12.15
CA LYS A 138 25.58 -3.87 12.38
C LYS A 138 24.65 -2.68 12.20
N LEU A 139 23.95 -2.61 11.06
CA LEU A 139 23.01 -1.52 10.78
C LEU A 139 21.87 -1.50 11.81
N GLY A 140 21.36 -2.67 12.18
CA GLY A 140 20.36 -2.85 13.23
C GLY A 140 20.80 -2.26 14.56
N ALA A 141 22.01 -2.59 15.03
CA ALA A 141 22.55 -2.07 16.28
C ALA A 141 22.54 -0.53 16.31
N ILE A 142 22.98 0.11 15.22
CA ILE A 142 23.03 1.58 15.09
C ILE A 142 21.62 2.21 15.15
N ILE A 143 20.64 1.66 14.41
CA ILE A 143 19.28 2.24 14.36
C ILE A 143 18.41 1.87 15.57
N PHE A 144 18.78 0.81 16.30
CA PHE A 144 18.10 0.45 17.55
C PHE A 144 18.59 1.31 18.71
N SER A 145 19.86 1.70 18.75
CA SER A 145 20.40 2.59 19.77
C SER A 145 20.00 4.06 19.56
N ASP A 146 19.77 4.50 18.32
CA ASP A 146 19.52 5.92 18.03
C ASP A 146 18.26 6.14 17.15
N PRO A 147 17.20 6.77 17.69
CA PRO A 147 16.00 7.13 16.94
C PRO A 147 16.25 8.06 15.75
N THR A 148 17.27 8.93 15.82
CA THR A 148 17.63 9.85 14.72
C THR A 148 18.19 9.07 13.53
N GLN A 149 19.05 8.07 13.80
CA GLN A 149 19.61 7.17 12.80
C GLN A 149 18.52 6.30 12.17
N ARG A 150 17.55 5.84 12.97
CA ARG A 150 16.38 5.12 12.45
C ARG A 150 15.58 5.98 11.45
N LYS A 151 15.33 7.25 11.78
CA LYS A 151 14.67 8.18 10.86
C LYS A 151 15.49 8.36 9.58
N LYS A 152 16.81 8.50 9.70
CA LYS A 152 17.72 8.64 8.55
C LYS A 152 17.64 7.42 7.62
N LEU A 153 17.67 6.21 8.17
CA LEU A 153 17.52 4.97 7.38
C LEU A 153 16.14 4.90 6.70
N ASN A 154 15.08 5.21 7.42
CA ASN A 154 13.72 5.22 6.86
C ASN A 154 13.62 6.23 5.71
N SER A 155 14.13 7.46 5.87
CA SER A 155 14.16 8.45 4.79
C SER A 155 14.99 8.00 3.57
N ALA A 156 16.10 7.31 3.80
CA ALA A 156 16.95 6.79 2.73
C ALA A 156 16.27 5.67 1.92
N THR A 157 15.40 4.87 2.55
CA THR A 157 14.80 3.67 1.96
C THR A 157 13.37 3.88 1.46
N HIS A 158 12.53 4.63 2.20
CA HIS A 158 11.08 4.73 1.96
C HIS A 158 10.74 5.15 0.53
N LYS A 159 11.45 6.13 -0.04
CA LYS A 159 11.21 6.60 -1.42
C LYS A 159 11.37 5.48 -2.44
N TYR A 160 12.34 4.59 -2.23
CA TYR A 160 12.60 3.46 -3.13
C TYR A 160 11.58 2.35 -2.94
N ILE A 161 11.18 2.05 -1.68
CA ILE A 161 10.12 1.05 -1.40
C ILE A 161 8.83 1.46 -2.10
N ILE A 162 8.38 2.69 -1.87
CA ILE A 162 7.13 3.21 -2.43
C ILE A 162 7.20 3.23 -3.96
N TRP A 163 8.34 3.61 -4.53
CA TRP A 163 8.54 3.61 -5.97
C TRP A 163 8.42 2.20 -6.58
N GLU A 164 9.04 1.19 -5.98
CA GLU A 164 8.92 -0.19 -6.47
C GLU A 164 7.49 -0.74 -6.31
N MET A 165 6.83 -0.47 -5.17
CA MET A 165 5.43 -0.85 -4.98
C MET A 165 4.51 -0.21 -6.03
N PHE A 166 4.72 1.07 -6.33
CA PHE A 166 3.97 1.79 -7.34
C PHE A 166 4.22 1.23 -8.75
N LYS A 167 5.48 0.94 -9.11
CA LYS A 167 5.78 0.26 -10.39
C LYS A 167 5.06 -1.06 -10.51
N GLN A 168 5.07 -1.89 -9.47
CA GLN A 168 4.36 -3.16 -9.48
C GLN A 168 2.86 -2.97 -9.65
N LEU A 169 2.26 -2.00 -8.95
CA LEU A 169 0.84 -1.67 -9.14
C LEU A 169 0.53 -1.27 -10.58
N VAL A 170 1.32 -0.36 -11.15
CA VAL A 170 1.16 0.11 -12.54
C VAL A 170 1.27 -1.05 -13.52
N TYR A 171 2.30 -1.88 -13.36
CA TYR A 171 2.51 -3.05 -14.22
C TYR A 171 1.34 -4.02 -14.14
N GLN A 172 0.90 -4.37 -12.93
CA GLN A 172 -0.19 -5.32 -12.75
C GLN A 172 -1.52 -4.77 -13.28
N ARG A 173 -1.79 -3.47 -13.10
CA ARG A 173 -3.05 -2.86 -13.51
C ARG A 173 -3.12 -2.57 -15.01
N LEU A 174 -2.04 -2.07 -15.60
CA LEU A 174 -2.01 -1.65 -17.01
C LEU A 174 -1.59 -2.77 -17.96
N VAL A 175 -0.62 -3.60 -17.57
CA VAL A 175 -0.09 -4.67 -18.41
C VAL A 175 -0.84 -5.98 -18.16
N CYS A 176 -0.88 -6.44 -16.91
CA CYS A 176 -1.54 -7.71 -16.57
C CYS A 176 -3.07 -7.59 -16.44
N ARG A 177 -3.61 -6.36 -16.46
CA ARG A 177 -5.04 -6.06 -16.27
C ARG A 177 -5.65 -6.64 -14.99
N LYS A 178 -4.84 -6.80 -13.94
CA LYS A 178 -5.26 -7.26 -12.61
C LYS A 178 -5.76 -6.08 -11.79
N ARG A 179 -6.97 -6.20 -11.25
CA ARG A 179 -7.57 -5.17 -10.42
C ARG A 179 -7.35 -5.41 -8.94
N LEU A 180 -7.26 -6.66 -8.50
CA LEU A 180 -7.07 -7.03 -7.11
C LEU A 180 -5.58 -7.09 -6.75
N VAL A 181 -4.95 -5.92 -6.65
CA VAL A 181 -3.56 -5.77 -6.20
C VAL A 181 -3.56 -5.29 -4.76
N VAL A 182 -2.91 -6.04 -3.87
CA VAL A 182 -2.91 -5.83 -2.42
C VAL A 182 -1.50 -5.47 -1.97
N PHE A 183 -1.37 -4.30 -1.34
CA PHE A 183 -0.16 -3.83 -0.69
C PHE A 183 -0.10 -4.38 0.72
N ASP A 184 0.77 -5.36 0.94
CA ASP A 184 1.00 -5.93 2.25
C ASP A 184 2.10 -5.16 2.99
N ALA A 185 1.70 -4.30 3.94
CA ALA A 185 2.60 -3.39 4.64
C ALA A 185 2.25 -3.29 6.14
N PRO A 186 3.12 -3.75 7.06
CA PRO A 186 2.89 -3.60 8.50
C PRO A 186 2.75 -2.15 8.96
N LEU A 187 3.45 -1.22 8.31
CA LEU A 187 3.52 0.20 8.64
C LEU A 187 2.70 1.08 7.68
N LEU A 188 1.56 0.57 7.22
CA LEU A 188 0.73 1.22 6.20
C LEU A 188 0.27 2.63 6.62
N PHE A 189 -0.31 2.77 7.81
CA PHE A 189 -0.85 4.05 8.31
C PHE A 189 0.24 4.98 8.85
N GLU A 190 1.35 4.41 9.32
CA GLU A 190 2.55 5.14 9.70
C GLU A 190 3.20 5.78 8.47
N THR A 191 3.03 5.16 7.29
CA THR A 191 3.47 5.67 6.00
C THR A 191 2.33 6.41 5.30
N LYS A 192 2.11 7.68 5.65
CA LYS A 192 1.03 8.54 5.10
C LYS A 192 0.85 8.47 3.58
N LEU A 193 1.94 8.25 2.83
CA LEU A 193 1.88 8.12 1.38
C LEU A 193 1.24 6.79 0.93
N LEU A 194 1.54 5.67 1.60
CA LEU A 194 0.88 4.39 1.33
C LEU A 194 -0.60 4.46 1.69
N GLU A 195 -0.93 5.06 2.83
CA GLU A 195 -2.32 5.34 3.20
C GLU A 195 -3.04 6.02 2.03
N TYR A 196 -2.47 7.12 1.48
CA TYR A 196 -3.05 7.87 0.35
C TYR A 196 -3.40 7.01 -0.87
N PHE A 197 -2.52 6.09 -1.26
CA PHE A 197 -2.68 5.22 -2.44
C PHE A 197 -3.38 3.88 -2.16
N CYS A 198 -3.89 3.66 -0.95
CA CYS A 198 -4.61 2.45 -0.60
C CYS A 198 -6.11 2.69 -0.43
N TYR A 199 -6.94 1.86 -1.07
CA TYR A 199 -8.37 1.73 -0.82
C TYR A 199 -8.95 0.43 -1.41
N PRO A 200 -9.78 -0.33 -0.66
CA PRO A 200 -9.98 -0.20 0.78
C PRO A 200 -8.73 -0.61 1.56
N THR A 201 -8.64 -0.16 2.81
CA THR A 201 -7.64 -0.58 3.78
C THR A 201 -8.20 -1.66 4.70
N ILE A 202 -7.45 -2.73 4.89
CA ILE A 202 -7.82 -3.92 5.65
C ILE A 202 -6.84 -4.06 6.81
N VAL A 203 -7.36 -4.13 8.03
CA VAL A 203 -6.56 -4.39 9.23
C VAL A 203 -6.87 -5.78 9.76
N VAL A 204 -5.83 -6.59 9.95
CA VAL A 204 -5.92 -7.81 10.74
C VAL A 204 -5.63 -7.46 12.20
N ALA A 205 -6.60 -7.75 13.07
CA ALA A 205 -6.57 -7.39 14.48
C ALA A 205 -6.81 -8.60 15.40
N CYS A 206 -6.26 -8.58 16.60
CA CYS A 206 -6.58 -9.51 17.68
C CYS A 206 -6.55 -8.75 19.02
N SER A 207 -6.97 -9.40 20.10
CA SER A 207 -6.80 -8.89 21.44
C SER A 207 -5.32 -8.72 21.80
N GLU A 208 -5.02 -7.74 22.66
CA GLU A 208 -3.65 -7.46 23.13
C GLU A 208 -3.02 -8.68 23.81
N LYS A 209 -3.83 -9.47 24.53
CA LYS A 209 -3.41 -10.74 25.13
C LYS A 209 -2.91 -11.73 24.07
N ASN A 210 -3.70 -11.93 23.01
CA ASN A 210 -3.34 -12.83 21.92
C ASN A 210 -2.12 -12.31 21.13
N GLU A 211 -2.03 -10.99 20.92
CA GLU A 211 -0.88 -10.35 20.26
C GLU A 211 0.42 -10.65 21.01
N LEU A 212 0.41 -10.42 22.33
CA LEU A 212 1.54 -10.65 23.22
C LEU A 212 1.94 -12.13 23.29
N GLU A 213 0.98 -13.02 23.55
CA GLU A 213 1.23 -14.45 23.66
C GLU A 213 1.80 -15.04 22.36
N ARG A 214 1.24 -14.66 21.20
CA ARG A 214 1.71 -15.13 19.90
C ARG A 214 3.10 -14.59 19.58
N LEU A 215 3.38 -13.32 19.88
CA LEU A 215 4.70 -12.73 19.67
C LEU A 215 5.77 -13.41 20.54
N MET A 216 5.47 -13.61 21.83
CA MET A 216 6.37 -14.31 22.75
C MET A 216 6.69 -15.73 22.27
N LYS A 217 5.66 -16.49 21.85
CA LYS A 217 5.84 -17.86 21.32
C LYS A 217 6.64 -17.88 20.02
N ARG A 218 6.35 -16.98 19.08
CA ARG A 218 6.97 -16.95 17.74
C ARG A 218 8.45 -16.56 17.80
N ASP A 219 8.79 -15.54 18.58
CA ASP A 219 10.14 -14.95 18.60
C ASP A 219 10.97 -15.41 19.82
N ASN A 220 10.43 -16.31 20.66
CA ASN A 220 11.03 -16.77 21.92
C ASN A 220 11.52 -15.62 22.81
N MET A 221 10.66 -14.61 22.99
CA MET A 221 10.97 -13.36 23.70
C MET A 221 10.32 -13.31 25.08
N LYS A 222 11.00 -12.64 26.02
CA LYS A 222 10.40 -12.25 27.31
C LYS A 222 9.30 -11.20 27.10
N GLN A 223 8.33 -11.18 27.99
CA GLN A 223 7.16 -10.28 27.94
C GLN A 223 7.54 -8.82 27.75
N GLU A 224 8.46 -8.28 28.55
CA GLU A 224 8.87 -6.87 28.45
C GLU A 224 9.43 -6.50 27.07
N GLY A 225 10.17 -7.43 26.44
CA GLY A 225 10.71 -7.24 25.09
C GLY A 225 9.61 -7.23 24.03
N ALA A 226 8.64 -8.14 24.17
CA ALA A 226 7.48 -8.21 23.29
C ALA A 226 6.61 -6.94 23.39
N GLU A 227 6.34 -6.45 24.61
CA GLU A 227 5.60 -5.21 24.85
C GLU A 227 6.29 -3.99 24.25
N LYS A 228 7.61 -3.84 24.46
CA LYS A 228 8.39 -2.75 23.85
C LYS A 228 8.28 -2.75 22.33
N ARG A 229 8.25 -3.94 21.72
CA ARG A 229 8.14 -4.10 20.26
C ARG A 229 6.74 -3.75 19.76
N ILE A 230 5.69 -4.18 20.44
CA ILE A 230 4.30 -3.81 20.12
C ILE A 230 4.11 -2.28 20.26
N LYS A 231 4.58 -1.68 21.36
CA LYS A 231 4.50 -0.24 21.62
C LYS A 231 5.33 0.62 20.65
N SER A 232 6.25 0.02 19.88
CA SER A 232 7.06 0.75 18.89
C SER A 232 6.30 1.09 17.60
N GLN A 233 5.12 0.49 17.40
CA GLN A 233 4.25 0.71 16.24
C GLN A 233 2.99 1.50 16.65
N MET A 234 2.24 1.99 15.66
CA MET A 234 0.90 2.55 15.94
C MET A 234 0.03 1.48 16.59
N SER A 235 -0.76 1.87 17.59
CA SER A 235 -1.57 0.91 18.33
C SER A 235 -2.57 0.23 17.40
N LEU A 236 -2.85 -1.05 17.65
CA LEU A 236 -3.79 -1.79 16.83
C LEU A 236 -5.18 -1.17 16.82
N ARG A 237 -5.61 -0.60 17.95
CA ARG A 237 -6.89 0.13 18.08
C ARG A 237 -6.94 1.33 17.13
N GLU A 238 -5.88 2.13 17.04
CA GLU A 238 -5.81 3.25 16.11
C GLU A 238 -5.83 2.79 14.65
N LYS A 239 -5.16 1.68 14.33
CA LYS A 239 -5.21 1.09 12.97
C LYS A 239 -6.64 0.67 12.63
N VAL A 240 -7.34 0.00 13.55
CA VAL A 240 -8.73 -0.43 13.38
C VAL A 240 -9.66 0.75 13.11
N VAL A 241 -9.52 1.86 13.84
CA VAL A 241 -10.33 3.08 13.64
C VAL A 241 -10.13 3.69 12.25
N LYS A 242 -8.94 3.56 11.67
CA LYS A 242 -8.61 4.11 10.34
C LYS A 242 -8.96 3.17 9.18
N ALA A 243 -9.24 1.90 9.46
CA ALA A 243 -9.44 0.88 8.44
C ALA A 243 -10.83 0.96 7.81
N ASP A 244 -10.91 0.63 6.52
CA ASP A 244 -12.20 0.43 5.84
C ASP A 244 -12.82 -0.92 6.21
N LEU A 245 -11.98 -1.94 6.43
CA LEU A 245 -12.36 -3.31 6.75
C LEU A 245 -11.46 -3.87 7.85
N VAL A 246 -12.01 -4.71 8.72
CA VAL A 246 -11.29 -5.30 9.85
C VAL A 246 -11.52 -6.81 9.88
N ILE A 247 -10.43 -7.57 9.94
CA ILE A 247 -10.44 -9.02 10.14
C ILE A 247 -10.01 -9.30 11.57
N GLN A 248 -10.95 -9.71 12.41
CA GLN A 248 -10.67 -10.03 13.81
C GLN A 248 -10.22 -11.50 13.95
N ASN A 249 -9.06 -11.71 14.58
CA ASN A 249 -8.33 -12.98 14.68
C ASN A 249 -8.07 -13.40 16.13
N ASP A 250 -9.14 -13.48 16.92
CA ASP A 250 -9.11 -14.05 18.29
C ASP A 250 -9.51 -15.53 18.35
N GLY A 251 -10.10 -16.05 17.27
CA GLY A 251 -10.59 -17.42 17.18
C GLY A 251 -9.54 -18.41 16.68
N SER A 252 -10.06 -19.50 16.13
CA SER A 252 -9.28 -20.55 15.47
C SER A 252 -8.76 -20.11 14.10
N LEU A 253 -7.89 -20.92 13.50
CA LEU A 253 -7.45 -20.72 12.13
C LEU A 253 -8.62 -20.77 11.14
N ASP A 254 -9.58 -21.66 11.35
CA ASP A 254 -10.75 -21.80 10.47
C ASP A 254 -11.64 -20.55 10.53
N ASP A 255 -11.85 -20.00 11.73
CA ASP A 255 -12.58 -18.73 11.91
C ASP A 255 -11.89 -17.59 11.15
N LEU A 256 -10.56 -17.54 11.20
CA LEU A 256 -9.77 -16.56 10.47
C LEU A 256 -9.96 -16.72 8.96
N LEU A 257 -9.91 -17.94 8.43
CA LEU A 257 -10.04 -18.21 7.00
C LEU A 257 -11.44 -17.85 6.47
N ILE A 258 -12.49 -18.13 7.26
CA ILE A 258 -13.88 -17.72 6.93
C ILE A 258 -13.96 -16.19 6.83
N ARG A 259 -13.54 -15.47 7.86
CA ARG A 259 -13.56 -13.99 7.88
C ARG A 259 -12.70 -13.39 6.78
N THR A 260 -11.58 -14.03 6.47
CA THR A 260 -10.68 -13.66 5.37
C THR A 260 -11.39 -13.76 4.04
N ARG A 261 -12.10 -14.86 3.78
CA ARG A 261 -12.90 -15.06 2.56
C ARG A 261 -13.98 -13.99 2.42
N GLU A 262 -14.80 -13.78 3.45
CA GLU A 262 -15.86 -12.77 3.45
C GLU A 262 -15.30 -11.36 3.17
N THR A 263 -14.18 -11.01 3.81
CA THR A 263 -13.52 -9.72 3.62
C THR A 263 -12.94 -9.59 2.22
N LEU A 264 -12.39 -10.67 1.66
CA LEU A 264 -11.88 -10.69 0.30
C LEU A 264 -12.98 -10.49 -0.74
N GLU A 265 -14.12 -11.16 -0.60
CA GLU A 265 -15.28 -10.99 -1.47
C GLU A 265 -15.78 -9.54 -1.46
N ARG A 266 -15.92 -8.98 -0.26
CA ARG A 266 -16.31 -7.57 -0.09
C ARG A 266 -15.30 -6.62 -0.70
N THR A 267 -14.01 -6.88 -0.51
CA THR A 267 -12.91 -6.10 -1.11
C THR A 267 -12.97 -6.15 -2.63
N ALA A 268 -13.09 -7.34 -3.21
CA ALA A 268 -13.17 -7.55 -4.64
C ALA A 268 -14.40 -6.85 -5.24
N TYR A 269 -15.54 -6.88 -4.56
CA TYR A 269 -16.73 -6.12 -4.97
C TYR A 269 -16.48 -4.60 -4.95
N LEU A 270 -15.83 -4.07 -3.91
CA LEU A 270 -15.51 -2.64 -3.80
C LEU A 270 -14.64 -2.17 -4.97
N VAL A 271 -13.58 -2.92 -5.29
CA VAL A 271 -12.62 -2.56 -6.35
C VAL A 271 -13.02 -3.06 -7.75
N GLY A 272 -14.17 -3.74 -7.88
CA GLY A 272 -14.67 -4.24 -9.16
C GLY A 272 -13.82 -5.36 -9.76
N ALA A 273 -13.32 -6.26 -8.90
CA ALA A 273 -12.46 -7.40 -9.21
C ALA A 273 -13.09 -8.75 -8.84
N SER A 274 -14.41 -8.83 -8.62
CA SER A 274 -15.08 -10.08 -8.22
C SER A 274 -14.86 -11.24 -9.20
N SER A 275 -14.70 -10.95 -10.49
CA SER A 275 -14.39 -11.96 -11.52
C SER A 275 -12.95 -12.48 -11.47
N GLU A 276 -12.06 -11.84 -10.72
CA GLU A 276 -10.66 -12.27 -10.55
C GLU A 276 -10.49 -13.27 -9.41
N LEU A 277 -11.52 -13.43 -8.56
CA LEU A 277 -11.46 -14.35 -7.43
C LEU A 277 -11.47 -15.79 -7.92
N GLN A 278 -10.47 -16.53 -7.45
CA GLN A 278 -10.30 -17.94 -7.68
C GLN A 278 -10.56 -18.66 -6.36
N PHE A 279 -11.82 -18.70 -5.93
CA PHE A 279 -12.17 -19.69 -4.92
C PHE A 279 -12.00 -21.04 -5.59
N ALA A 280 -11.15 -21.89 -5.00
CA ALA A 280 -10.94 -23.23 -5.50
C ALA A 280 -12.32 -23.84 -5.79
N LYS A 281 -12.52 -24.31 -7.02
CA LYS A 281 -13.63 -25.20 -7.41
C LYS A 281 -13.58 -26.55 -6.66
N ASN A 282 -12.86 -26.61 -5.54
CA ASN A 282 -12.54 -27.81 -4.78
C ASN A 282 -13.31 -27.75 -3.47
N LEU A 283 -14.59 -28.08 -3.57
CA LEU A 283 -15.44 -28.70 -2.56
C LEU A 283 -16.65 -29.23 -3.36
N GLN A 284 -16.37 -30.23 -4.20
CA GLN A 284 -17.35 -31.26 -4.56
C GLN A 284 -17.14 -32.42 -3.60
#